data_AF-A0A382M4K5-F1
#
_entry.id   AF-A0A382M4K5-F1
#
_cell.length_a   1.000
_cell.length_b   1.000
_cell.length_c   1.000
_cell.angle_alpha   90.00
_cell.angle_beta   90.00
_cell.angle_gamma   90.00
#
_symmetry.space_group_name_H-M   'P 1'
#
loop_
_entity.id
_entity.type
_entity.pdbx_description
1 polymer ?
#
loop_
_entity_poly.entity_id
_entity_poly.type
_entity_poly.pdbx_seq_one_letter_code
_entity_poly.pdbx_strand_id
1 'polypeptide(L)'
;MGALRRGGVVVTKADIVRQIAQVTGLTKTDAAAVVDGFIESVVDALEKGEHIEIRGFGTFKAVSRAPRTGRNPRTGSEVKISRRRAPVFKPSKELRARVEDNGNPVGGKKNAVWKEEKAA
;
A
#
# COMPACT_ATOMS: atom_id res chain seq x y z
N MET A 1 -27.83 -8.40 20.77
CA MET A 1 -27.41 -7.59 19.61
C MET A 1 -26.12 -8.15 19.04
N GLY A 2 -26.22 -9.06 18.06
CA GLY A 2 -25.05 -9.64 17.40
C GLY A 2 -24.53 -8.69 16.33
N ALA A 3 -23.30 -8.21 16.48
CA ALA A 3 -22.63 -7.45 15.43
C ALA A 3 -22.43 -8.36 14.20
N LEU A 4 -23.17 -8.06 13.13
CA LEU A 4 -22.99 -8.70 11.83
C LEU A 4 -21.52 -8.51 11.40
N ARG A 5 -20.79 -9.61 11.28
CA ARG A 5 -19.52 -9.65 10.56
C ARG A 5 -19.81 -9.25 9.11
N ARG A 6 -19.49 -8.01 8.74
CA ARG A 6 -19.37 -7.62 7.32
C ARG A 6 -18.28 -8.50 6.71
N GLY A 7 -18.66 -9.57 6.02
CA GLY A 7 -17.76 -10.24 5.10
C GLY A 7 -17.32 -9.20 4.08
N GLY A 8 -16.04 -8.83 4.08
CA GLY A 8 -15.52 -7.85 3.13
C GLY A 8 -15.72 -8.36 1.71
N VAL A 9 -16.26 -7.52 0.83
CA VAL A 9 -16.33 -7.82 -0.60
C VAL A 9 -14.88 -7.89 -1.12
N VAL A 10 -14.51 -9.02 -1.69
CA VAL A 10 -13.19 -9.21 -2.30
C VAL A 10 -13.23 -8.62 -3.71
N VAL A 11 -12.36 -7.65 -3.99
CA VAL A 11 -12.15 -7.13 -5.35
C VAL A 11 -11.06 -7.96 -6.02
N THR A 12 -11.38 -8.57 -7.15
CA THR A 12 -10.44 -9.40 -7.92
C THR A 12 -9.77 -8.60 -9.04
N LYS A 13 -8.67 -9.14 -9.61
CA LYS A 13 -8.06 -8.59 -10.83
C LYS A 13 -9.08 -8.43 -11.96
N ALA A 14 -9.99 -9.39 -12.14
CA ALA A 14 -11.01 -9.34 -13.18
C ALA A 14 -12.01 -8.20 -12.98
N ASP A 15 -12.28 -7.81 -11.72
CA ASP A 15 -13.09 -6.63 -11.41
C ASP A 15 -12.35 -5.34 -11.77
N ILE A 16 -11.05 -5.25 -11.44
CA ILE A 16 -10.20 -4.09 -11.79
C ILE A 16 -10.12 -3.91 -13.31
N VAL A 17 -9.88 -4.99 -14.06
CA VAL A 17 -9.85 -4.96 -15.54
C VAL A 17 -11.17 -4.46 -16.11
N ARG A 18 -12.30 -4.95 -15.59
CA ARG A 18 -13.63 -4.48 -16.02
C ARG A 18 -13.82 -2.99 -15.75
N GLN A 19 -13.44 -2.51 -14.57
CA GLN A 19 -13.56 -1.10 -14.20
C GLN A 19 -12.67 -0.20 -15.09
N ILE A 20 -11.42 -0.61 -15.34
CA ILE A 20 -10.51 0.14 -16.22
C ILE A 20 -11.06 0.21 -17.65
N ALA A 21 -11.50 -0.92 -18.21
CA ALA A 21 -12.10 -0.94 -19.55
C ALA A 21 -13.32 0.00 -19.66
N GLN A 22 -14.18 0.02 -18.63
CA GLN A 22 -15.34 0.91 -18.59
C GLN A 22 -14.95 2.40 -18.56
N VAL A 23 -13.96 2.78 -17.75
CA VAL A 23 -13.56 4.18 -17.57
C VAL A 23 -12.73 4.70 -18.75
N THR A 24 -11.91 3.85 -19.34
CA THR A 24 -10.95 4.25 -20.39
C THR A 24 -11.44 4.03 -21.81
N GLY A 25 -12.47 3.21 -22.00
CA GLY A 25 -12.93 2.76 -23.32
C GLY A 25 -12.03 1.70 -23.97
N LEU A 26 -10.97 1.26 -23.29
CA LEU A 26 -10.12 0.16 -23.76
C LEU A 26 -10.91 -1.15 -23.85
N THR A 27 -10.48 -2.05 -24.74
CA THR A 27 -11.00 -3.40 -24.73
C THR A 27 -10.61 -4.09 -23.41
N LYS A 28 -11.37 -5.11 -22.99
CA LYS A 28 -11.03 -5.89 -21.79
C LYS A 28 -9.65 -6.55 -21.91
N THR A 29 -9.25 -6.93 -23.12
CA THR A 29 -7.94 -7.52 -23.41
C THR A 29 -6.83 -6.51 -23.18
N ASP A 30 -6.96 -5.29 -23.71
CA ASP A 30 -5.96 -4.24 -23.52
C ASP A 30 -5.87 -3.82 -22.05
N ALA A 31 -7.02 -3.65 -21.38
CA ALA A 31 -7.05 -3.34 -19.95
C ALA A 31 -6.40 -4.45 -19.10
N ALA A 32 -6.58 -5.73 -19.47
CA ALA A 32 -5.90 -6.83 -18.82
C ALA A 32 -4.38 -6.74 -19.01
N ALA A 33 -3.91 -6.50 -20.24
CA ALA A 33 -2.50 -6.34 -20.55
C ALA A 33 -1.85 -5.19 -19.77
N VAL A 34 -2.56 -4.05 -19.62
CA VAL A 34 -2.10 -2.91 -18.82
C VAL A 34 -1.96 -3.28 -17.34
N VAL A 35 -2.96 -3.96 -16.78
CA VAL A 35 -2.91 -4.39 -15.36
C VAL A 35 -1.76 -5.38 -15.14
N ASP A 36 -1.56 -6.33 -16.06
CA ASP A 36 -0.46 -7.28 -15.99
C ASP A 36 0.90 -6.60 -16.10
N GLY A 37 1.08 -5.71 -17.08
CA GLY A 37 2.31 -4.94 -17.23
C GLY A 37 2.63 -4.09 -16.00
N PHE A 38 1.61 -3.51 -15.35
CA PHE A 38 1.80 -2.78 -14.10
C PHE A 38 2.28 -3.68 -12.96
N ILE A 39 1.66 -4.85 -12.78
CA ILE A 39 2.06 -5.82 -11.74
C ILE A 39 3.50 -6.27 -11.98
N GLU A 40 3.85 -6.62 -13.21
CA GLU A 40 5.19 -7.07 -13.58
C GLU A 40 6.23 -5.97 -13.33
N SER A 41 5.93 -4.73 -13.72
CA SER A 41 6.82 -3.59 -13.47
C SER A 41 7.10 -3.40 -11.97
N VAL A 42 6.09 -3.62 -11.11
CA VAL A 42 6.26 -3.58 -9.66
C VAL A 42 7.15 -4.71 -9.18
N VAL A 43 6.97 -5.93 -9.67
CA VAL A 43 7.80 -7.09 -9.32
C VAL A 43 9.26 -6.84 -9.70
N ASP A 44 9.52 -6.48 -10.96
CA ASP A 44 10.85 -6.24 -11.50
C ASP A 44 11.64 -5.19 -10.71
N ALA A 45 11.00 -4.06 -10.39
CA ALA A 45 11.64 -3.00 -9.61
C ALA A 45 12.03 -3.51 -8.21
N LEU A 46 11.17 -4.29 -7.56
CA LEU A 46 11.41 -4.79 -6.21
C LEU A 46 12.50 -5.86 -6.16
N GLU A 47 12.61 -6.71 -7.19
CA GLU A 47 13.69 -7.71 -7.29
C GLU A 47 15.07 -7.05 -7.40
N LYS A 48 15.16 -6.00 -8.21
CA LYS A 48 16.35 -5.15 -8.39
C LYS A 48 16.70 -4.32 -7.16
N GLY A 49 15.80 -4.23 -6.17
CA GLY A 49 15.99 -3.42 -4.97
C GLY A 49 15.66 -1.94 -5.17
N GLU A 50 15.00 -1.61 -6.28
CA GLU A 50 14.48 -0.29 -6.58
C GLU A 50 13.15 -0.05 -5.84
N HIS A 51 12.57 1.13 -6.04
CA HIS A 51 11.27 1.50 -5.50
C HIS A 51 10.45 2.25 -6.54
N ILE A 52 9.13 2.02 -6.52
CA ILE A 52 8.17 2.73 -7.36
C ILE A 52 7.39 3.69 -6.47
N GLU A 53 7.43 4.97 -6.79
CA GLU A 53 6.64 6.00 -6.12
C GLU A 53 5.52 6.48 -7.05
N ILE A 54 4.28 6.36 -6.57
CA ILE A 54 3.08 6.82 -7.27
C ILE A 54 2.48 7.95 -6.44
N ARG A 55 2.65 9.19 -6.91
CA ARG A 55 2.15 10.40 -6.23
C ARG A 55 0.66 10.27 -5.91
N GLY A 56 0.28 10.62 -4.69
CA GLY A 56 -1.11 10.52 -4.21
C GLY A 56 -1.52 9.10 -3.79
N PHE A 57 -0.84 8.05 -4.23
CA PHE A 57 -1.17 6.66 -3.89
C PHE A 57 -0.22 6.06 -2.84
N GLY A 58 1.08 5.98 -3.14
CA GLY A 58 2.05 5.42 -2.21
C GLY A 58 3.33 4.94 -2.88
N THR A 59 4.13 4.20 -2.11
CA THR A 59 5.43 3.68 -2.56
C THR A 59 5.50 2.17 -2.40
N PHE A 60 5.89 1.46 -3.45
CA PHE A 60 6.29 0.06 -3.39
C PHE A 60 7.81 -0.01 -3.21
N LYS A 61 8.28 -0.73 -2.20
CA LYS A 61 9.73 -0.93 -2.00
C LYS A 61 10.08 -2.23 -1.31
N ALA A 62 11.27 -2.74 -1.58
CA ALA A 62 11.84 -3.84 -0.82
C ALA A 62 12.51 -3.31 0.45
N VAL A 63 12.38 -4.03 1.56
CA VAL A 63 13.02 -3.69 2.83
C VAL A 63 13.75 -4.89 3.42
N SER A 64 14.96 -4.66 3.92
CA SER A 64 15.70 -5.66 4.67
C SER A 64 15.09 -5.83 6.05
N ARG A 65 14.76 -7.08 6.41
CA ARG A 65 14.32 -7.47 7.76
C ARG A 65 15.48 -8.15 8.47
N ALA A 66 15.83 -7.64 9.64
CA ALA A 66 16.86 -8.24 10.49
C ALA A 66 16.46 -9.66 10.92
N PRO A 67 17.45 -10.55 11.15
CA PRO A 67 17.16 -11.86 11.71
C PRO A 67 16.57 -11.71 13.12
N ARG A 68 15.67 -12.61 13.49
CA ARG A 68 15.04 -12.62 14.81
C ARG A 68 14.64 -14.03 15.22
N THR A 69 14.50 -14.26 16.51
CA THR A 69 13.92 -15.51 17.03
C THR A 69 12.40 -15.34 17.14
N GLY A 70 11.65 -16.23 16.48
CA GLY A 70 10.21 -16.36 16.64
C GLY A 70 9.86 -17.60 17.46
N ARG A 71 8.57 -17.80 17.71
CA ARG A 71 8.05 -19.05 18.29
C ARG A 71 7.04 -19.68 17.36
N ASN A 72 7.08 -21.00 17.25
CA ASN A 72 6.07 -21.75 16.52
C ASN A 72 4.72 -21.60 17.25
N PRO A 73 3.66 -21.06 16.61
CA PRO A 73 2.37 -20.85 17.25
C PRO A 73 1.73 -22.14 17.78
N ARG A 74 2.07 -23.31 17.19
CA ARG A 74 1.50 -24.61 17.55
C ARG A 74 2.27 -25.31 18.67
N THR A 75 3.59 -25.17 18.73
CA THR A 75 4.45 -25.95 19.65
C THR A 75 5.21 -25.11 20.68
N GLY A 76 5.23 -23.78 20.55
CA GLY A 76 5.98 -22.87 21.43
C GLY A 76 7.50 -22.89 21.24
N SER A 77 8.02 -23.83 20.46
CA SER A 77 9.46 -23.99 20.20
C SER A 77 10.05 -22.74 19.51
N GLU A 78 11.28 -22.39 19.89
CA GLU A 78 12.00 -21.29 19.28
C GLU A 78 12.41 -21.63 17.84
N VAL A 79 12.19 -20.69 16.93
CA VAL A 79 12.56 -20.80 15.52
C VAL A 79 13.37 -19.58 15.14
N LYS A 80 14.61 -19.79 14.68
CA LYS A 80 15.44 -18.72 14.13
C LYS A 80 14.93 -18.33 12.76
N ILE A 81 14.53 -17.07 12.58
CA ILE A 81 14.11 -16.49 11.32
C ILE A 81 15.29 -15.72 10.75
N SER A 82 15.80 -16.15 9.61
CA SER A 82 16.95 -15.53 8.94
C SER A 82 16.60 -14.14 8.39
N ARG A 83 17.66 -13.36 8.08
CA ARG A 83 17.54 -12.08 7.38
C ARG A 83 16.86 -12.32 6.04
N ARG A 84 15.87 -11.48 5.70
CA ARG A 84 15.19 -11.55 4.40
C ARG A 84 14.85 -10.16 3.86
N ARG A 85 14.76 -10.04 2.53
CA ARG A 85 14.10 -8.90 1.88
C ARG A 85 12.60 -9.17 1.82
N ALA A 86 11.78 -8.16 2.08
CA ALA A 86 10.33 -8.27 1.98
C ALA A 86 9.77 -7.07 1.21
N PRO A 87 8.81 -7.27 0.28
CA PRO A 87 8.11 -6.17 -0.36
C PRO A 87 7.20 -5.47 0.66
N VAL A 88 7.09 -4.15 0.55
CA VAL A 88 6.22 -3.32 1.37
C VAL A 88 5.57 -2.25 0.49
N PHE A 89 4.26 -2.11 0.62
CA PHE A 89 3.55 -0.92 0.19
C PHE A 89 3.47 0.08 1.35
N LYS A 90 3.87 1.33 1.08
CA LYS A 90 3.72 2.46 1.99
C LYS A 90 2.64 3.39 1.43
N PRO A 91 1.42 3.39 2.02
CA PRO A 91 0.36 4.32 1.61
C PRO A 91 0.81 5.77 1.78
N SER A 92 0.49 6.60 0.78
CA SER A 92 0.71 8.05 0.86
C SER A 92 -0.16 8.67 1.97
N LYS A 93 0.17 9.90 2.37
CA LYS A 93 -0.68 10.67 3.31
C LYS A 93 -2.09 10.87 2.73
N GLU A 94 -2.20 11.11 1.43
CA GLU A 94 -3.49 11.31 0.76
C GLU A 94 -4.32 10.02 0.75
N LEU A 95 -3.72 8.87 0.45
CA LEU A 95 -4.42 7.58 0.48
C LEU A 95 -4.88 7.24 1.90
N ARG A 96 -4.03 7.45 2.91
CA ARG A 96 -4.42 7.26 4.31
C ARG A 96 -5.59 8.15 4.70
N ALA A 97 -5.53 9.44 4.37
CA ALA A 97 -6.62 10.36 4.62
C ALA A 97 -7.92 9.87 3.96
N ARG A 98 -7.90 9.48 2.68
CA ARG A 98 -9.10 8.96 1.99
C ARG A 98 -9.68 7.68 2.60
N VAL A 99 -8.88 6.87 3.29
CA VAL A 99 -9.31 5.59 3.90
C VAL A 99 -9.70 5.75 5.38
N GLU A 100 -9.01 6.65 6.10
CA GLU A 100 -9.28 6.95 7.52
C GLU A 100 -10.53 7.83 7.69
N ASP A 101 -10.96 8.53 6.63
CA ASP A 101 -11.94 9.60 6.77
C ASP A 101 -13.40 9.13 6.93
N ASN A 102 -13.81 9.09 8.19
CA ASN A 102 -15.17 9.34 8.66
C ASN A 102 -15.56 10.84 8.49
N GLY A 103 -15.55 11.36 7.25
CA GLY A 103 -16.21 12.62 6.88
C GLY A 103 -15.62 13.94 7.41
N ASN A 104 -14.31 14.14 7.41
CA ASN A 104 -13.68 15.41 7.71
C ASN A 104 -12.65 15.83 6.63
N PRO A 105 -12.96 16.84 5.78
CA PRO A 105 -12.07 17.26 4.71
C PRO A 105 -10.84 17.99 5.30
N VAL A 106 -9.63 17.51 5.03
CA VAL A 106 -8.41 18.23 5.40
C VAL A 106 -7.57 18.60 4.18
N GLY A 107 -7.92 19.75 3.60
CA GLY A 107 -7.13 20.54 2.68
C GLY A 107 -6.72 21.88 3.28
N GLY A 108 -6.13 21.89 4.48
CA GLY A 108 -5.54 23.09 5.08
C GLY A 108 -4.02 23.06 4.97
N LYS A 109 -3.45 23.83 4.04
CA LYS A 109 -2.01 24.14 4.02
C LYS A 109 -1.66 24.80 5.35
N LYS A 110 -1.00 24.08 6.27
CA LYS A 110 -0.26 24.72 7.36
C LYS A 110 1.02 25.28 6.76
N ASN A 111 0.91 26.47 6.15
CA ASN A 111 2.07 27.27 5.84
C ASN A 111 2.75 27.66 7.17
N ALA A 112 4.07 27.57 7.15
CA ALA A 112 5.02 27.84 8.21
C ALA A 112 4.70 29.09 9.06
N VAL A 113 4.57 28.90 10.38
CA VAL A 113 4.93 29.90 11.39
C VAL A 113 5.45 29.13 12.62
N TRP A 114 6.76 28.94 12.70
CA TRP A 114 7.50 28.68 13.95
C TRP A 114 8.91 29.24 13.77
N LYS A 115 9.07 30.51 14.14
CA LYS A 115 10.27 31.32 14.41
C LYS A 115 9.76 32.77 14.49
N GLU A 116 9.87 33.56 15.54
CA GLU A 116 10.60 33.55 16.80
C GLU A 116 9.77 34.36 17.80
N GLU A 117 9.48 33.81 18.97
CA GLU A 117 8.96 34.60 20.09
C GLU A 117 9.63 34.07 21.36
N LYS A 118 10.93 34.38 21.52
CA LYS A 118 11.67 34.44 22.80
C LYS A 118 12.98 35.21 22.61
N ALA A 119 12.91 36.52 22.79
CA ALA A 119 14.00 37.36 23.30
C ALA A 119 13.38 38.66 23.84
N ALA A 120 12.87 38.57 25.08
CA ALA A 120 12.80 39.68 26.00
C ALA A 120 13.90 39.44 27.04
#